data_AF-A0A7J3D2A6-F1
#
_entry.id   AF-A0A7J3D2A6-F1
#
_cell.length_a   1.000
_cell.length_b   1.000
_cell.length_c   1.000
_cell.angle_alpha   90.00
_cell.angle_beta   90.00
_cell.angle_gamma   90.00
#
_symmetry.space_group_name_H-M   'P 1'
#
loop_
_entity.id
_entity.type
_entity.pdbx_description
1 polymer ?
#
loop_
_entity_poly.entity_id
_entity_poly.type
_entity_poly.pdbx_seq_one_letter_code
_entity_poly.pdbx_strand_id
1 'polypeptide(L)'
;MERKVIVIVFVIIALLMIYQRVHYLNYLSETVHLTDKWVVIEDSKGNRIAVETTDEYIWDEFDKLNRNKTKVFIGGEVVEFSNKWGFRFNPTTISILRSVPQEYQGTIDGISSNLEYWKAQDKVYVFARVIEVHYLVAVQS
;
A
#
# COMPACT_ATOMS: atom_id res chain seq x y z
N MET A 1 -6.54 10.57 -44.26
CA MET A 1 -6.94 9.55 -43.26
C MET A 1 -8.45 9.40 -43.33
N GLU A 2 -8.96 8.19 -43.57
CA GLU A 2 -10.40 7.97 -43.72
C GLU A 2 -11.15 8.28 -42.42
N ARG A 3 -12.38 8.79 -42.51
CA ARG A 3 -13.25 9.07 -41.35
C ARG A 3 -13.36 7.88 -40.39
N LYS A 4 -13.34 6.65 -40.92
CA LYS A 4 -13.35 5.41 -40.13
C LYS A 4 -12.09 5.25 -39.27
N VAL A 5 -10.92 5.57 -39.81
CA VAL A 5 -9.65 5.51 -39.08
C VAL A 5 -9.63 6.53 -37.94
N ILE A 6 -10.15 7.74 -38.18
CA ILE A 6 -10.26 8.78 -37.14
C ILE A 6 -11.16 8.30 -35.99
N VAL A 7 -12.33 7.73 -36.30
CA VAL A 7 -13.26 7.22 -35.27
C VAL A 7 -12.62 6.08 -34.47
N ILE A 8 -11.93 5.14 -35.11
CA ILE A 8 -11.25 4.03 -34.43
C ILE A 8 -10.18 4.56 -33.47
N VAL A 9 -9.37 5.53 -33.90
CA VAL A 9 -8.34 6.15 -33.05
C VAL A 9 -8.98 6.81 -31.83
N PHE A 10 -10.06 7.58 -32.00
CA PHE A 10 -10.76 8.20 -30.86
C PHE A 10 -11.31 7.17 -29.87
N VAL A 11 -11.88 6.06 -30.35
CA VAL A 11 -12.39 4.99 -29.47
C VAL A 11 -11.25 4.36 -28.66
N ILE A 12 -10.10 4.09 -29.30
CA ILE A 12 -8.93 3.52 -28.60
C ILE A 12 -8.43 4.49 -27.52
N ILE A 13 -8.32 5.78 -27.83
CA ILE A 13 -7.88 6.80 -26.86
C ILE A 13 -8.88 6.88 -25.70
N ALA A 14 -10.19 6.87 -25.97
CA ALA A 14 -11.22 6.87 -24.93
C ALA A 14 -11.09 5.65 -24.00
N LEU A 15 -10.90 4.46 -24.55
CA LEU A 15 -10.71 3.24 -23.76
C LEU A 15 -9.44 3.30 -22.90
N LEU A 16 -8.34 3.83 -23.44
CA LEU A 16 -7.09 4.01 -22.67
C LEU A 16 -7.28 5.00 -21.52
N MET A 17 -7.98 6.12 -21.74
CA MET A 17 -8.29 7.09 -20.69
C MET A 17 -9.16 6.48 -19.59
N ILE A 18 -10.18 5.69 -19.95
CA ILE A 18 -11.03 4.98 -18.99
C ILE A 18 -10.20 3.99 -18.17
N TYR A 19 -9.34 3.19 -18.84
CA TYR A 19 -8.47 2.23 -18.17
C TYR A 19 -7.54 2.91 -17.16
N GLN A 20 -6.85 3.98 -17.57
CA GLN A 20 -5.98 4.74 -16.67
C GLN A 20 -6.75 5.32 -15.48
N ARG A 21 -7.96 5.84 -15.72
CA ARG A 21 -8.80 6.38 -14.66
C ARG A 21 -9.21 5.32 -13.64
N VAL A 22 -9.66 4.14 -14.09
CA VAL A 22 -10.04 3.04 -13.20
C VAL A 22 -8.83 2.54 -12.41
N HIS A 23 -7.68 2.37 -13.06
CA HIS A 23 -6.45 1.96 -12.38
C HIS A 23 -6.02 2.96 -11.31
N TYR A 24 -6.10 4.26 -11.62
CA TYR A 24 -5.79 5.32 -10.67
C TYR A 24 -6.75 5.33 -9.47
N LEU A 25 -8.05 5.19 -9.70
CA LEU A 25 -9.04 5.13 -8.62
C LEU A 25 -8.82 3.91 -7.71
N ASN A 26 -8.48 2.75 -8.28
CA ASN A 26 -8.12 1.56 -7.50
C ASN A 26 -6.91 1.83 -6.61
N TYR A 27 -5.83 2.39 -7.18
CA TYR A 27 -4.64 2.78 -6.42
C TYR A 27 -5.00 3.72 -5.26
N LEU A 28 -5.78 4.78 -5.50
CA LEU A 28 -6.19 5.72 -4.45
C LEU A 28 -6.96 5.04 -3.31
N SER A 29 -7.84 4.08 -3.63
CA SER A 29 -8.57 3.33 -2.61
C SER A 29 -7.70 2.35 -1.83
N GLU A 30 -6.59 1.87 -2.41
CA GLU A 30 -5.63 0.96 -1.76
C GLU A 30 -4.69 1.70 -0.82
N THR A 31 -4.31 2.93 -1.17
CA THR A 31 -3.25 3.70 -0.49
C THR A 31 -3.79 4.89 0.30
N VAL A 32 -4.98 4.76 0.90
CA VAL A 32 -5.54 5.80 1.79
C VAL A 32 -4.64 5.96 3.02
N HIS A 33 -4.34 7.21 3.37
CA HIS A 33 -3.45 7.62 4.47
C HIS A 33 -4.03 8.88 5.13
N LEU A 34 -3.63 9.19 6.36
CA LEU A 34 -4.16 10.34 7.12
C LEU A 34 -3.15 11.49 7.28
N THR A 35 -1.87 11.21 7.10
CA THR A 35 -0.78 12.14 7.35
C THR A 35 -0.01 12.45 6.08
N ASP A 36 0.79 13.50 6.16
CA ASP A 36 1.67 13.97 5.11
C ASP A 36 2.92 13.07 4.91
N LYS A 37 3.04 11.98 5.68
CA LYS A 37 4.18 11.07 5.69
C LYS A 37 3.70 9.62 5.66
N TRP A 38 3.79 8.98 4.50
CA TRP A 38 3.36 7.59 4.31
C TRP A 38 4.29 6.84 3.35
N VAL A 39 4.29 5.51 3.45
CA VAL A 39 4.88 4.63 2.46
C VAL A 39 3.82 3.77 1.82
N VAL A 40 4.07 3.29 0.61
CA VAL A 40 3.26 2.23 0.00
C VAL A 40 4.08 0.95 0.00
N ILE A 41 3.53 -0.08 0.63
CA ILE A 41 4.10 -1.43 0.58
C ILE A 41 3.30 -2.29 -0.40
N GLU A 42 3.98 -3.20 -1.08
CA GLU A 42 3.38 -4.16 -1.99
C GLU A 42 3.73 -5.59 -1.54
N ASP A 43 2.71 -6.41 -1.27
CA ASP A 43 2.88 -7.80 -0.83
C ASP A 43 3.29 -8.74 -1.98
N SER A 44 3.48 -10.03 -1.65
CA SER A 44 3.86 -11.05 -2.64
C SER A 44 2.83 -11.31 -3.74
N LYS A 45 1.57 -10.87 -3.56
CA LYS A 45 0.47 -10.99 -4.53
C LYS A 45 0.27 -9.72 -5.35
N GLY A 46 1.05 -8.67 -5.10
CA GLY A 46 0.92 -7.38 -5.80
C GLY A 46 -0.15 -6.46 -5.20
N ASN A 47 -0.73 -6.82 -4.04
CA ASN A 47 -1.65 -5.95 -3.33
C ASN A 47 -0.85 -4.83 -2.66
N ARG A 48 -1.42 -3.63 -2.62
CA ARG A 48 -0.77 -2.44 -2.09
C ARG A 48 -1.54 -1.88 -0.92
N ILE A 49 -0.83 -1.35 0.07
CA ILE A 49 -1.45 -0.62 1.18
C ILE A 49 -0.53 0.50 1.63
N ALA A 50 -1.12 1.61 2.06
CA ALA A 50 -0.37 2.67 2.71
C ALA A 50 -0.02 2.27 4.15
N VAL A 51 1.19 2.60 4.57
CA VAL A 51 1.68 2.42 5.93
C VAL A 51 2.22 3.75 6.44
N GLU A 52 1.82 4.10 7.65
CA GLU A 52 2.25 5.30 8.36
C GLU A 52 2.92 4.83 9.65
N THR A 53 3.90 5.56 10.15
CA THR A 53 4.50 5.27 11.45
C THR A 53 4.91 6.54 12.18
N THR A 54 4.85 6.49 13.51
CA THR A 54 5.36 7.56 14.38
C THR A 54 6.84 7.41 14.73
N ASP A 55 7.49 6.31 14.34
CA ASP A 55 8.87 6.00 14.68
C ASP A 55 9.84 6.43 13.55
N GLU A 56 10.71 7.40 13.84
CA GLU A 56 11.74 7.89 12.91
C GLU A 56 12.78 6.83 12.51
N TYR A 57 13.06 5.85 13.38
CA TYR A 57 13.94 4.74 13.01
C TYR A 57 13.31 3.86 11.92
N ILE A 58 12.00 3.63 12.01
CA ILE A 58 11.26 2.87 10.99
C ILE A 58 11.21 3.65 9.67
N TRP A 59 11.14 4.98 9.72
CA TRP A 59 11.23 5.83 8.52
C TRP A 59 12.56 5.66 7.79
N ASP A 60 13.68 5.70 8.50
CA ASP A 60 15.01 5.47 7.93
C ASP A 60 15.13 4.07 7.29
N GLU A 61 14.51 3.06 7.91
CA GLU A 61 14.48 1.70 7.37
C GLU A 61 13.61 1.61 6.10
N PHE A 62 12.44 2.24 6.06
CA PHE A 62 11.62 2.28 4.85
C PHE A 62 12.36 2.90 3.66
N ASP A 63 13.12 3.96 3.92
CA ASP A 63 13.96 4.62 2.93
C ASP A 63 15.02 3.68 2.35
N LYS A 64 15.71 2.93 3.21
CA LYS A 64 16.69 1.91 2.80
C LYS A 64 16.02 0.80 1.99
N LEU A 65 14.86 0.32 2.43
CA LEU A 65 14.11 -0.74 1.74
C LEU A 65 13.62 -0.30 0.37
N ASN A 66 13.15 0.95 0.23
CA ASN A 66 12.71 1.49 -1.05
C ASN A 66 13.88 1.64 -2.04
N ARG A 67 15.04 2.11 -1.57
CA ARG A 67 16.26 2.20 -2.40
C ARG A 67 16.76 0.83 -2.84
N ASN A 68 16.78 -0.14 -1.93
CA ASN A 68 17.34 -1.46 -2.17
C ASN A 68 16.34 -2.46 -2.78
N LYS A 69 15.07 -2.07 -2.94
CA LYS A 69 13.97 -2.90 -3.45
C LYS A 69 13.86 -4.27 -2.76
N THR A 70 14.20 -4.33 -1.48
CA THR A 70 14.25 -5.56 -0.70
C THR A 70 12.88 -5.93 -0.17
N LYS A 71 12.53 -7.23 -0.21
CA LYS A 71 11.34 -7.77 0.45
C LYS A 71 11.68 -8.20 1.87
N VAL A 72 10.87 -7.74 2.83
CA VAL A 72 10.98 -8.06 4.26
C VAL A 72 9.57 -8.19 4.85
N PHE A 73 9.46 -8.64 6.10
CA PHE A 73 8.19 -8.63 6.80
C PHE A 73 7.94 -7.24 7.36
N ILE A 74 6.82 -6.63 6.96
CA ILE A 74 6.37 -5.32 7.44
C ILE A 74 5.00 -5.54 8.06
N GLY A 75 4.77 -5.04 9.27
CA GLY A 75 3.54 -5.32 9.97
C GLY A 75 3.38 -4.57 11.27
N GLY A 76 2.29 -4.87 11.95
CA GLY A 76 1.87 -4.24 13.20
C GLY A 76 0.51 -4.79 13.62
N GLU A 77 -0.08 -4.14 14.62
CA GLU A 77 -1.46 -4.37 15.02
C GLU A 77 -2.41 -3.94 13.89
N VAL A 78 -3.46 -4.72 13.64
CA VAL A 78 -4.46 -4.41 12.61
C VAL A 78 -5.59 -3.60 13.24
N VAL A 79 -5.90 -2.46 12.63
CA VAL A 79 -7.05 -1.63 13.03
C VAL A 79 -7.96 -1.38 11.84
N GLU A 80 -9.26 -1.27 12.10
CA GLU A 80 -10.23 -0.93 11.05
C GLU A 80 -9.90 0.41 10.39
N PHE A 81 -10.06 0.47 9.07
CA PHE A 81 -9.75 1.66 8.32
C PHE A 81 -10.56 1.75 7.03
N SER A 82 -10.93 2.96 6.65
CA SER A 82 -11.74 3.21 5.45
C SER A 82 -10.86 3.26 4.20
N ASN A 83 -10.38 2.09 3.78
CA ASN A 83 -9.71 1.86 2.50
C ASN A 83 -10.30 0.60 1.83
N LYS A 84 -9.79 0.23 0.65
CA LYS A 84 -10.24 -0.97 -0.09
C LYS A 84 -10.17 -2.27 0.74
N TRP A 85 -9.21 -2.34 1.67
CA TRP A 85 -8.94 -3.53 2.45
C TRP A 85 -9.74 -3.60 3.76
N GLY A 86 -10.32 -2.48 4.20
CA GLY A 86 -11.03 -2.38 5.47
C GLY A 86 -10.11 -2.25 6.69
N PHE A 87 -8.79 -2.14 6.49
CA PHE A 87 -7.83 -2.07 7.59
C PHE A 87 -6.59 -1.24 7.25
N ARG A 88 -5.88 -0.82 8.30
CA ARG A 88 -4.49 -0.36 8.23
C ARG A 88 -3.70 -0.98 9.37
N PHE A 89 -2.38 -0.91 9.29
CA PHE A 89 -1.53 -1.18 10.45
C PHE A 89 -1.54 0.02 11.39
N ASN A 90 -1.61 -0.22 12.70
CA ASN A 90 -1.54 0.83 13.71
C ASN A 90 -0.18 1.56 13.62
N PRO A 91 -0.14 2.88 13.38
CA PRO A 91 1.12 3.61 13.17
C PRO A 91 2.12 3.54 14.33
N THR A 92 1.66 3.27 15.54
CA THR A 92 2.51 3.18 16.74
C THR A 92 3.11 1.80 16.98
N THR A 93 2.66 0.77 16.25
CA THR A 93 3.09 -0.62 16.47
C THR A 93 3.85 -1.21 15.29
N ILE A 94 4.10 -0.40 14.26
CA ILE A 94 4.82 -0.79 13.04
C ILE A 94 6.18 -1.36 13.39
N SER A 95 6.51 -2.48 12.75
CA SER A 95 7.80 -3.13 12.88
C SER A 95 8.19 -3.82 11.58
N ILE A 96 9.50 -3.88 11.35
CA ILE A 96 10.13 -4.45 10.16
C ILE A 96 11.02 -5.60 10.63
N LEU A 97 10.75 -6.81 10.13
CA LEU A 97 11.42 -8.04 10.55
C LEU A 97 11.97 -8.82 9.35
N ARG A 98 13.08 -9.52 9.56
CA ARG A 98 13.68 -10.40 8.54
C ARG A 98 13.06 -11.79 8.53
N SER A 99 12.50 -12.22 9.66
CA SER A 99 11.85 -13.52 9.83
C SER A 99 10.72 -13.37 10.84
N VAL A 100 9.61 -14.04 10.59
CA VAL A 100 8.39 -14.02 11.40
C VAL A 100 7.84 -15.45 11.46
N PRO A 101 7.36 -15.94 12.61
CA PRO A 101 6.68 -17.25 12.68
C PRO A 101 5.45 -17.29 11.75
N GLN A 102 5.17 -18.45 11.14
CA GLN A 102 4.16 -18.57 10.07
C GLN A 102 2.76 -18.13 10.51
N GLU A 103 2.42 -18.34 11.78
CA GLU A 103 1.15 -17.96 12.39
C GLU A 103 0.89 -16.45 12.42
N TYR A 104 1.94 -15.62 12.33
CA TYR A 104 1.83 -14.15 12.26
C TYR A 104 2.01 -13.61 10.84
N GLN A 105 2.13 -14.48 9.84
CA GLN A 105 2.28 -14.08 8.44
C GLN A 105 0.92 -14.05 7.73
N GLY A 106 0.65 -12.94 7.04
CA GLY A 106 -0.53 -12.78 6.20
C GLY A 106 -0.19 -12.20 4.82
N THR A 107 -1.19 -12.16 3.96
CA THR A 107 -1.21 -11.31 2.76
C THR A 107 -2.27 -10.23 2.95
N ILE A 108 -2.18 -9.10 2.24
CA ILE A 108 -3.09 -7.96 2.46
C ILE A 108 -4.54 -8.38 2.20
N ASP A 109 -4.80 -9.10 1.10
CA ASP A 109 -6.11 -9.67 0.78
C ASP A 109 -6.57 -10.73 1.80
N GLY A 110 -5.64 -11.52 2.36
CA GLY A 110 -5.91 -12.53 3.38
C GLY A 110 -6.28 -11.92 4.73
N ILE A 111 -5.66 -10.78 5.07
CA ILE A 111 -6.01 -10.00 6.26
C ILE A 111 -7.39 -9.39 6.09
N SER A 112 -7.62 -8.73 4.95
CA SER A 112 -8.92 -8.14 4.60
C SER A 112 -10.07 -9.14 4.65
N SER A 113 -9.83 -10.37 4.16
CA SER A 113 -10.87 -11.42 4.09
C SER A 113 -11.29 -11.98 5.45
N ASN A 114 -10.48 -11.81 6.51
CA ASN A 114 -10.79 -12.31 7.86
C ASN A 114 -10.34 -11.31 8.93
N LEU A 115 -10.82 -10.08 8.82
CA LEU A 115 -10.34 -8.94 9.62
C LEU A 115 -10.48 -9.17 11.13
N GLU A 116 -11.60 -9.75 11.59
CA GLU A 116 -11.84 -10.01 13.01
C GLU A 116 -10.82 -10.98 13.62
N TYR A 117 -10.41 -12.01 12.89
CA TYR A 117 -9.36 -12.92 13.34
C TYR A 117 -8.02 -12.20 13.52
N TRP A 118 -7.63 -11.36 12.56
CA TRP A 118 -6.35 -10.66 12.59
C TRP A 118 -6.32 -9.51 13.59
N LYS A 119 -7.44 -8.84 13.82
CA LYS A 119 -7.58 -7.84 14.89
C LYS A 119 -7.44 -8.45 16.29
N ALA A 120 -7.80 -9.73 16.45
CA ALA A 120 -7.61 -10.44 17.71
C ALA A 120 -6.15 -10.86 17.96
N GLN A 121 -5.27 -10.73 16.96
CA GLN A 121 -3.83 -10.95 17.12
C GLN A 121 -3.14 -9.67 17.57
N ASP A 122 -2.06 -9.80 18.34
CA ASP A 122 -1.23 -8.67 18.75
C ASP A 122 -0.58 -7.98 17.53
N LYS A 123 -0.04 -8.77 16.60
CA LYS A 123 0.54 -8.29 15.34
C LYS A 123 0.36 -9.28 14.21
N VAL A 124 0.32 -8.76 12.99
CA VAL A 124 0.45 -9.53 11.75
C VAL A 124 1.45 -8.84 10.83
N TYR A 125 2.14 -9.63 10.03
CA TYR A 125 3.15 -9.16 9.10
C TYR A 125 2.86 -9.65 7.69
N VAL A 126 3.06 -8.76 6.73
CA VAL A 126 3.02 -9.10 5.31
C VAL A 126 4.42 -9.13 4.75
N PHE A 127 4.73 -10.15 3.96
CA PHE A 127 5.99 -10.19 3.23
C PHE A 127 5.91 -9.25 2.03
N ALA A 128 6.53 -8.07 2.16
CA ALA A 128 6.30 -6.95 1.27
C ALA A 128 7.59 -6.19 0.95
N ARG A 129 7.54 -5.42 -0.13
CA ARG A 129 8.56 -4.42 -0.48
C ARG A 129 7.96 -3.03 -0.35
N VAL A 130 8.78 -2.05 0.03
CA VAL A 130 8.42 -0.64 -0.09
C VAL A 130 8.56 -0.23 -1.55
N ILE A 131 7.48 0.26 -2.16
CA ILE A 131 7.48 0.68 -3.56
C ILE A 131 7.53 2.21 -3.71
N GLU A 132 7.04 2.93 -2.72
CA GLU A 132 6.97 4.39 -2.70
C GLU A 132 7.15 4.90 -1.27
N VAL A 133 7.79 6.06 -1.13
CA VAL A 133 7.96 6.78 0.13
C VAL A 133 7.60 8.23 -0.14
N HIS A 134 6.70 8.79 0.66
CA HIS A 134 6.15 10.12 0.48
C HIS A 134 6.40 10.98 1.72
N TYR A 135 6.94 12.17 1.50
CA TYR A 135 7.09 13.23 2.49
C TYR A 135 6.52 14.50 1.88
N LEU A 136 5.35 14.95 2.34
CA LEU A 136 4.89 16.29 2.00
C LEU A 136 5.64 17.27 2.91
N VAL A 137 6.63 17.94 2.34
CA VAL A 137 7.29 19.06 2.99
C VAL A 137 6.32 20.23 2.91
N ALA A 138 5.85 20.73 4.07
CA ALA A 138 5.18 22.01 4.12
C ALA A 138 6.11 23.06 3.51
N VAL A 139 5.74 23.59 2.33
CA VAL A 139 6.41 24.77 1.78
C VAL A 139 6.17 25.88 2.79
N GLN A 140 7.23 26.29 3.50
CA GLN A 140 7.18 27.48 4.33
C GLN A 140 6.91 28.67 3.38
N SER A 141 5.68 29.17 3.42
CA SER A 141 5.27 30.44 2.80
C SER A 141 5.79 31.63 3.59
#